data_AF-A0A967GU65-F1
#
_entry.id   AF-A0A967GU65-F1
#
_cell.length_a   1.000
_cell.length_b   1.000
_cell.length_c   1.000
_cell.angle_alpha   90.00
_cell.angle_beta   90.00
_cell.angle_gamma   90.00
#
_symmetry.space_group_name_H-M   'P 1'
#
loop_
_entity.id
_entity.type
_entity.pdbx_description
1 polymer ?
#
loop_
_entity_poly.entity_id
_entity_poly.type
_entity_poly.pdbx_seq_one_letter_code
_entity_poly.pdbx_strand_id
1 'polypeptide(L)' 'VVGRSNVLILGTDRPLPGTKAARTDTIILATFRPGRGYVGLLSIPRDLWLPLPDGRVNRINTAYYFAELEV' A
#
# COMPACT_ATOMS: atom_id res chain seq x y z
N VAL A 1 27.10 -7.65 -1.20
CA VAL A 1 26.04 -8.69 -1.16
C VAL A 1 24.78 -8.06 -1.72
N VAL A 2 24.20 -8.59 -2.80
CA VAL A 2 22.91 -8.08 -3.29
C VAL A 2 21.85 -8.46 -2.25
N GLY A 3 21.42 -7.48 -1.45
CA GLY A 3 20.54 -7.66 -0.30
C GLY A 3 19.10 -8.01 -0.70
N ARG A 4 18.25 -8.26 0.31
CA ARG A 4 16.81 -8.39 0.11
C ARG A 4 16.22 -7.00 -0.12
N SER A 5 15.40 -6.85 -1.17
CA SER A 5 14.64 -5.62 -1.44
C SER A 5 13.16 -5.88 -1.25
N ASN A 6 12.44 -4.93 -0.67
CA ASN A 6 10.99 -4.98 -0.54
C ASN A 6 10.38 -3.78 -1.28
N VAL A 7 9.34 -4.03 -2.07
CA VAL A 7 8.62 -3.02 -2.84
C VAL A 7 7.14 -3.14 -2.51
N LEU A 8 6.51 -2.02 -2.16
CA LEU A 8 5.06 -1.93 -1.98
C LEU A 8 4.44 -1.49 -3.31
N ILE A 9 3.56 -2.33 -3.86
CA ILE A 9 2.81 -2.06 -5.08
C ILE A 9 1.40 -1.66 -4.68
N LEU A 10 0.97 -0.49 -5.15
CA LEU A 10 -0.35 0.08 -4.89
C LEU A 10 -1.09 0.26 -6.22
N GLY A 11 -2.24 -0.40 -6.35
CA GLY A 11 -3.19 -0.14 -7.42
C GLY A 11 -4.26 0.83 -6.93
N THR A 12 -4.27 2.05 -7.45
CA THR A 12 -5.23 3.10 -7.12
C THR A 12 -6.31 3.22 -8.18
N ASP A 13 -7.51 3.62 -7.77
CA ASP A 13 -8.56 4.03 -8.70
C ASP A 13 -8.38 5.49 -9.15
N ARG A 14 -9.17 5.95 -10.11
CA ARG A 14 -9.20 7.34 -10.55
C ARG A 14 -9.49 8.27 -9.36
N PRO A 15 -8.68 9.32 -9.17
CA PRO A 15 -8.95 10.32 -8.15
C PRO A 15 -10.27 11.06 -8.46
N LEU A 16 -10.93 11.57 -7.42
CA LEU A 16 -12.14 12.37 -7.59
C LEU A 16 -11.81 13.65 -8.37
N PRO A 17 -12.70 14.11 -9.29
CA PRO A 17 -12.47 15.34 -10.06
C PRO A 17 -12.13 16.53 -9.16
N GLY A 18 -10.99 17.18 -9.43
CA GLY A 18 -10.51 18.32 -8.63
C GLY A 18 -9.73 17.96 -7.36
N THR A 19 -9.43 16.68 -7.12
CA THR A 19 -8.59 16.23 -5.99
C THR A 19 -7.52 15.24 -6.45
N LYS A 20 -6.50 15.00 -5.60
CA LYS A 20 -5.58 13.86 -5.74
C LYS A 20 -6.03 12.63 -4.95
N ALA A 21 -7.13 12.76 -4.22
CA ALA A 21 -7.58 11.75 -3.28
C ALA A 21 -8.17 10.55 -4.05
N ALA A 22 -7.45 9.44 -3.99
CA ALA A 22 -7.84 8.14 -4.55
C ALA A 22 -7.85 7.07 -3.46
N ARG A 23 -8.58 5.97 -3.69
CA ARG A 23 -8.52 4.78 -2.85
C ARG A 23 -7.62 3.74 -3.50
N THR A 24 -6.86 3.01 -2.69
CA THR A 24 -6.06 1.87 -3.16
C THR A 24 -6.88 0.59 -3.01
N ASP A 25 -7.18 -0.07 -4.12
CA ASP A 25 -7.92 -1.34 -4.10
C ASP A 25 -7.00 -2.57 -4.14
N THR A 26 -5.75 -2.39 -4.57
CA THR A 26 -4.74 -3.46 -4.61
C THR A 26 -3.51 -3.06 -3.80
N ILE A 27 -3.18 -3.86 -2.78
CA ILE A 27 -1.99 -3.66 -1.95
C ILE A 27 -1.17 -4.96 -1.98
N ILE A 28 0.03 -4.92 -2.56
CA ILE A 28 0.92 -6.09 -2.65
C ILE A 28 2.30 -5.72 -2.12
N LEU A 29 2.81 -6.50 -1.16
CA LEU A 29 4.21 -6.43 -0.75
C LEU A 29 5.02 -7.45 -1.56
N ALA A 30 5.86 -6.96 -2.45
CA ALA A 30 6.80 -7.75 -3.22
C ALA A 30 8.15 -7.81 -2.51
N THR A 31 8.76 -8.99 -2.47
CA THR A 31 10.09 -9.19 -1.91
C THR A 31 11.00 -9.89 -2.91
N PHE A 32 12.18 -9.30 -3.13
CA PHE A 32 13.18 -9.78 -4.07
C PHE A 32 14.42 -10.20 -3.30
N ARG A 33 14.86 -11.45 -3.50
CA ARG A 33 16.08 -12.01 -2.93
C ARG A 33 16.96 -12.55 -4.05
N PRO A 34 17.64 -11.66 -4.80
CA PRO A 34 18.41 -12.04 -5.98
C PRO A 34 19.52 -13.05 -5.66
N GLY A 35 20.20 -12.91 -4.51
CA GLY A 35 21.21 -13.89 -4.08
C GLY A 35 20.69 -15.30 -3.79
N ARG A 36 19.36 -15.51 -3.72
CA ARG A 36 18.72 -16.83 -3.58
C ARG A 36 17.79 -17.18 -4.75
N GLY A 37 17.72 -16.35 -5.79
CA GLY A 37 16.80 -16.54 -6.92
C GLY A 37 15.32 -16.58 -6.51
N TYR A 38 14.93 -15.81 -5.49
CA TYR A 38 13.57 -15.87 -4.93
C TYR A 38 12.82 -14.55 -5.09
N VAL A 39 11.55 -14.67 -5.49
CA VAL A 39 10.56 -13.59 -5.49
C VAL A 39 9.33 -14.07 -4.72
N GLY A 40 8.86 -13.25 -3.78
CA GLY A 40 7.62 -13.51 -3.03
C GLY A 40 6.67 -12.34 -3.16
N LEU A 41 5.38 -12.62 -3.28
CA LEU A 41 4.30 -11.64 -3.33
C LEU A 41 3.33 -11.93 -2.20
N LEU A 42 3.01 -10.92 -1.40
CA LEU A 42 1.98 -10.98 -0.36
C LEU A 42 0.90 -9.96 -0.65
N SER A 43 -0.30 -10.44 -0.98
CA SER A 43 -1.48 -9.59 -1.10
C SER A 43 -2.01 -9.22 0.28
N ILE A 44 -2.25 -7.94 0.51
CA ILE A 44 -2.81 -7.40 1.74
C ILE A 44 -4.27 -7.03 1.46
N PRO A 45 -5.27 -7.61 2.16
CA PRO A 45 -6.66 -7.26 1.95
C PRO A 45 -6.94 -5.78 2.26
N ARG A 46 -7.66 -5.08 1.36
CA ARG A 46 -7.89 -3.63 1.44
C ARG A 46 -8.77 -3.19 2.63
N ASP A 47 -9.62 -4.09 3.12
CA ASP A 47 -10.61 -3.83 4.17
C ASP A 47 -10.13 -4.28 5.56
N LEU A 48 -8.83 -4.54 5.75
CA LEU A 48 -8.27 -4.84 7.07
C LEU A 48 -8.53 -3.66 8.04
N TRP A 49 -9.21 -3.94 9.14
CA TRP A 49 -9.56 -2.97 10.17
C TRP A 49 -8.45 -2.87 11.20
N LEU A 50 -7.71 -1.76 11.21
CA LEU A 50 -6.50 -1.60 12.03
C LEU A 50 -6.27 -0.13 12.45
N PRO A 51 -5.51 0.10 13.54
CA PRO A 51 -5.09 1.45 13.91
C PRO A 51 -4.12 2.03 12.87
N LEU A 52 -4.45 3.21 12.37
CA LEU A 52 -3.62 4.00 11.46
C LEU A 52 -2.60 4.85 12.25
N PRO A 53 -1.52 5.34 11.61
CA PRO A 53 -0.47 6.12 12.29
C PRO A 53 -0.96 7.43 12.95
N ASP A 54 -2.08 7.97 12.48
CA ASP A 54 -2.74 9.18 12.99
C ASP A 54 -3.61 8.92 14.24
N GLY A 55 -3.64 7.68 14.74
CA GLY A 55 -4.44 7.28 15.90
C GLY A 55 -5.89 6.92 15.60
N ARG A 56 -6.37 7.08 14.37
CA ARG A 56 -7.70 6.62 13.93
C ARG A 56 -7.68 5.11 13.72
N VAL A 57 -8.84 4.46 13.88
CA VAL A 57 -9.02 3.06 13.46
C VAL A 57 -9.89 3.04 12.22
N ASN A 58 -9.38 2.46 11.14
CA ASN A 58 -10.11 2.38 9.88
C ASN A 58 -9.59 1.21 9.03
N ARG A 59 -10.16 1.07 7.83
CA ARG A 59 -9.66 0.16 6.79
C ARG A 59 -8.32 0.64 6.23
N ILE A 60 -7.39 -0.28 6.02
CA ILE A 60 -6.03 0.04 5.54
C ILE A 60 -6.02 0.83 4.22
N ASN A 61 -6.97 0.60 3.31
CA ASN A 61 -7.03 1.35 2.04
C ASN A 61 -7.34 2.84 2.20
N THR A 62 -7.85 3.27 3.35
CA THR A 62 -8.09 4.68 3.65
C THR A 62 -6.80 5.44 3.98
N ALA A 63 -5.71 4.73 4.32
CA ALA A 63 -4.43 5.36 4.64
C ALA A 63 -3.88 6.17 3.45
N TYR A 64 -3.94 5.63 2.24
CA TYR A 64 -3.51 6.34 1.02
C TYR A 64 -4.39 7.58 0.77
N TYR A 65 -5.71 7.43 0.92
CA TYR A 65 -6.66 8.51 0.72
C TYR A 65 -6.42 9.68 1.68
N PHE A 66 -6.20 9.39 2.97
CA PHE A 66 -5.93 10.44 3.96
C PHE A 66 -4.59 11.12 3.72
N ALA A 67 -3.55 10.37 3.36
CA ALA A 67 -2.23 10.94 3.05
C ALA A 67 -2.29 11.94 1.88
N GLU A 68 -3.06 11.65 0.81
CA GLU A 68 -3.24 12.56 -0.34
C GLU A 68 -4.12 13.78 -0.03
N LEU A 69 -4.92 13.74 1.05
CA LEU A 69 -5.71 14.89 1.51
C LEU A 69 -4.94 15.80 2.46
N GLU A 70 -3.91 15.28 3.14
CA GLU A 70 -3.06 16.03 4.06
C GLU A 70 -1.94 16.82 3.34
N VAL A 71 -1.82 16.67 2.01
CA VAL A 71 -0.87 17.39 1.13
C VAL A 71 -1.58 18.50 0.36
#